data_AF-A0AA35X5I4-F1
#
_entry.id   AF-A0AA35X5I4-F1
#
_cell.length_a   1.000
_cell.length_b   1.000
_cell.length_c   1.000
_cell.angle_alpha   90.00
_cell.angle_beta   90.00
_cell.angle_gamma   90.00
#
_symmetry.space_group_name_H-M   'P 1'
#
loop_
_entity.id
_entity.type
_entity.pdbx_description
1 polymer ?
#
loop_
_entity_poly.entity_id
_entity_poly.type
_entity_poly.pdbx_seq_one_letter_code
_entity_poly.pdbx_strand_id
1 'polypeptide(L)'
;MDLESVFNSAVTGEKQGKSVWQAEVALRLSFLRKVYGILTAQLGLTVLVVVICLSVPQIREFVHASPLLGLVLVVGALVSLFALLAMRHQTPANYYLLATFTFLEGLSVGVVVTHYDLDLVVKAFVITTGVFLALTAYTMQSKYDFSTWGARSVYTISI
;
A
#
# COMPACT_ATOMS: atom_id res chain seq x y z
N MET A 1 35.46 22.84 -38.48
CA MET A 1 34.92 21.85 -37.52
C MET A 1 34.81 22.62 -36.22
N ASP A 2 33.66 23.26 -36.06
CA ASP A 2 33.63 24.54 -35.36
C ASP A 2 33.30 24.29 -33.90
N LEU A 3 34.09 24.87 -32.99
CA LEU A 3 33.92 24.67 -31.55
C LEU A 3 32.53 25.10 -31.05
N GLU A 4 31.84 25.95 -31.82
CA GLU A 4 30.45 26.32 -31.60
C GLU A 4 29.49 25.14 -31.78
N SER A 5 29.75 24.22 -32.71
CA SER A 5 28.94 23.00 -32.92
C SER A 5 29.14 21.96 -31.79
N VAL A 6 30.35 21.83 -31.27
CA VAL A 6 30.66 20.94 -30.12
C VAL A 6 30.12 21.53 -28.82
N PHE A 7 30.24 22.84 -28.63
CA PHE A 7 29.64 23.55 -27.49
C PHE A 7 28.11 23.48 -27.53
N ASN A 8 27.49 23.67 -28.70
CA ASN A 8 26.03 23.57 -28.84
C ASN A 8 25.56 22.13 -28.54
N SER A 9 26.29 21.11 -29.03
CA SER A 9 26.03 19.69 -28.72
C SER A 9 26.17 19.35 -27.24
N ALA A 10 27.18 19.91 -26.56
CA ALA A 10 27.42 19.72 -25.13
C ALA A 10 26.40 20.48 -24.25
N VAL A 11 25.88 21.62 -24.71
CA VAL A 11 24.81 22.37 -24.04
C VAL A 11 23.44 21.73 -24.28
N THR A 12 23.17 21.14 -25.46
CA THR A 12 21.92 20.43 -25.76
C THR A 12 21.85 19.01 -25.18
N GLY A 13 22.97 18.43 -24.74
CA GLY A 13 23.05 17.03 -24.34
C GLY A 13 22.60 16.70 -22.91
N GLU A 14 22.44 17.66 -22.00
CA GLU A 14 22.34 17.31 -20.57
C GLU A 14 21.36 18.10 -19.69
N LYS A 15 20.44 18.89 -20.25
CA LYS A 15 19.41 19.56 -19.43
C LYS A 15 18.01 19.44 -20.00
N GLN A 16 17.59 18.21 -20.28
CA GLN A 16 16.17 17.85 -20.15
C GLN A 16 15.85 17.83 -18.64
N GLY A 17 15.88 19.00 -18.01
CA GLY A 17 15.38 19.17 -16.65
C GLY A 17 13.93 18.75 -16.68
N LYS A 18 13.63 17.55 -16.16
CA LYS A 18 12.28 17.23 -15.71
C LYS A 18 11.88 18.43 -14.85
N SER A 19 10.89 19.20 -15.31
CA SER A 19 10.47 20.39 -14.58
C SER A 19 10.24 19.99 -13.12
N VAL A 20 10.60 20.86 -12.17
CA VAL A 20 10.54 20.54 -10.74
C VAL A 20 9.15 20.00 -10.36
N TRP A 21 8.12 20.48 -11.07
CA TRP A 21 6.74 20.00 -11.07
C TRP A 21 6.56 18.52 -11.51
N GLN A 22 7.21 18.08 -12.58
CA GLN A 22 7.17 16.68 -13.06
C GLN A 22 7.93 15.74 -12.10
N ALA A 23 9.04 16.21 -11.51
CA ALA A 23 9.80 15.45 -10.52
C ALA A 23 8.97 15.21 -9.24
N GLU A 24 8.26 16.23 -8.76
CA GLU A 24 7.37 16.12 -7.61
C GLU A 24 6.18 15.17 -7.87
N VAL A 25 5.56 15.26 -9.05
CA VAL A 25 4.46 14.35 -9.45
C VAL A 25 4.94 12.90 -9.51
N ALA A 26 6.08 12.63 -10.15
CA ALA A 26 6.66 11.29 -10.23
C ALA A 26 7.00 10.70 -8.85
N LEU A 27 7.47 11.54 -7.92
CA LEU A 27 7.78 11.15 -6.55
C LEU A 27 6.50 10.76 -5.78
N ARG A 28 5.46 11.60 -5.85
CA ARG A 28 4.15 11.33 -5.22
C ARG A 28 3.51 10.05 -5.76
N LEU A 29 3.60 9.83 -7.08
CA LEU A 29 3.07 8.63 -7.73
C LEU A 29 3.81 7.35 -7.30
N SER A 30 5.13 7.42 -7.15
CA SER A 30 5.97 6.31 -6.69
C SER A 30 5.72 5.97 -5.23
N PHE A 31 5.56 6.98 -4.37
CA PHE A 31 5.16 6.80 -2.98
C PHE A 31 3.78 6.12 -2.87
N LEU A 32 2.79 6.64 -3.61
CA LEU A 32 1.45 6.06 -3.65
C LEU A 32 1.46 4.61 -4.10
N ARG A 33 2.20 4.26 -5.16
CA ARG A 33 2.28 2.86 -5.64
C ARG A 33 2.82 1.93 -4.57
N LYS A 34 3.84 2.36 -3.81
CA LYS A 34 4.44 1.57 -2.74
C LYS A 34 3.48 1.38 -1.58
N VAL A 35 2.78 2.44 -1.17
CA VAL A 35 1.80 2.39 -0.08
C VAL A 35 0.58 1.54 -0.44
N TYR A 36 -0.02 1.75 -1.63
CA TYR A 36 -1.17 0.97 -2.07
C TYR A 36 -0.84 -0.52 -2.25
N GLY A 37 0.36 -0.84 -2.75
CA GLY A 37 0.83 -2.22 -2.83
C GLY A 37 0.95 -2.89 -1.46
N ILE A 38 1.55 -2.19 -0.50
CA ILE A 38 1.69 -2.68 0.89
C ILE A 38 0.31 -2.83 1.54
N LEU A 39 -0.58 -1.84 1.42
CA LEU A 39 -1.94 -1.91 1.98
C LEU A 39 -2.76 -3.06 1.39
N THR A 40 -2.64 -3.32 0.08
CA THR A 40 -3.31 -4.45 -0.57
C THR A 40 -2.81 -5.78 -0.02
N ALA A 41 -1.49 -5.91 0.16
CA ALA A 41 -0.89 -7.12 0.73
C ALA A 41 -1.28 -7.30 2.21
N GLN A 42 -1.32 -6.21 2.98
CA GLN A 42 -1.73 -6.21 4.38
C GLN A 42 -3.18 -6.66 4.54
N LEU A 43 -4.10 -6.08 3.77
CA LEU A 43 -5.49 -6.55 3.74
C LEU A 43 -5.57 -7.99 3.27
N GLY A 44 -4.87 -8.37 2.20
CA GLY A 44 -4.73 -9.74 1.72
C GLY A 44 -4.36 -10.75 2.81
N LEU A 45 -3.39 -10.38 3.65
CA LEU A 45 -2.94 -11.21 4.77
C LEU A 45 -3.99 -11.27 5.89
N THR A 46 -4.62 -10.14 6.25
CA THR A 46 -5.65 -10.14 7.31
C THR A 46 -6.87 -10.96 6.90
N VAL A 47 -7.24 -10.96 5.61
CA VAL A 47 -8.24 -11.90 5.05
C VAL A 47 -7.94 -13.33 5.43
N LEU A 48 -6.71 -13.73 5.12
CA LEU A 48 -6.30 -15.12 5.13
C LEU A 48 -6.28 -15.60 6.59
N VAL A 49 -5.77 -14.75 7.49
CA VAL A 49 -5.83 -14.98 8.93
C VAL A 49 -7.28 -15.10 9.40
N VAL A 50 -8.18 -14.22 8.98
CA VAL A 50 -9.60 -14.27 9.35
C VAL A 50 -10.27 -15.56 8.87
N VAL A 51 -10.06 -15.96 7.62
CA VAL A 51 -10.63 -17.20 7.06
C VAL A 51 -10.10 -18.43 7.80
N ILE A 52 -8.80 -18.46 8.13
CA ILE A 52 -8.20 -19.54 8.94
C ILE A 52 -8.79 -19.55 10.35
N CYS A 53 -8.83 -18.41 11.04
CA CYS A 53 -9.40 -18.29 12.38
C CYS A 53 -10.86 -18.74 12.44
N LEU A 54 -11.64 -18.43 11.41
CA LEU A 54 -13.04 -18.84 11.34
C LEU A 54 -13.19 -20.34 11.05
N SER A 55 -12.27 -20.95 10.30
CA SER A 55 -12.33 -22.38 9.97
C SER A 55 -11.90 -23.27 11.15
N VAL A 56 -11.12 -22.73 12.09
CA VAL A 56 -10.57 -23.48 13.23
C VAL A 56 -11.39 -23.21 14.50
N PRO A 57 -12.22 -24.17 14.98
CA PRO A 57 -13.07 -23.97 16.16
C PRO A 57 -12.28 -23.80 17.45
N GLN A 58 -11.06 -24.36 17.54
CA GLN A 58 -10.19 -24.23 18.72
C GLN A 58 -9.85 -22.77 19.02
N ILE A 59 -9.62 -21.93 18.00
CA ILE A 59 -9.30 -20.51 18.19
C ILE A 59 -10.46 -19.77 18.83
N ARG A 60 -11.70 -20.13 18.48
CA ARG A 60 -12.91 -19.51 19.06
C ARG A 60 -13.01 -19.77 20.56
N GLU A 61 -12.75 -21.00 21.00
CA GLU A 61 -12.80 -21.36 22.41
C GLU A 61 -11.70 -20.64 23.23
N PHE A 62 -10.48 -20.54 22.69
CA PHE A 62 -9.39 -19.79 23.33
C PHE A 62 -9.71 -18.29 23.49
N VAL A 63 -10.37 -17.70 22.50
CA VAL A 63 -10.76 -16.28 22.52
C VAL A 63 -11.90 -16.04 23.52
N HIS A 64 -12.91 -16.90 23.54
CA HIS A 64 -14.00 -16.82 24.51
C HIS A 64 -13.53 -17.04 25.96
N ALA A 65 -12.49 -17.85 26.17
CA ALA A 65 -11.93 -18.10 27.48
C ALA A 65 -11.19 -16.88 28.09
N SER A 66 -10.77 -15.91 27.28
CA SER A 66 -9.91 -14.82 27.74
C SER A 66 -10.30 -13.45 27.12
N PRO A 67 -11.37 -12.79 27.61
CA PRO A 67 -11.75 -11.45 27.15
C PRO A 67 -10.64 -10.39 27.32
N LEU A 68 -9.70 -10.63 28.25
CA LEU A 68 -8.51 -9.82 28.43
C LEU A 68 -7.58 -9.82 27.19
N LEU A 69 -7.56 -10.91 26.42
CA LEU A 69 -6.67 -11.08 25.28
C LEU A 69 -7.07 -10.14 24.13
N GLY A 70 -8.38 -9.96 23.90
CA GLY A 70 -8.90 -8.95 22.96
C GLY A 70 -8.52 -7.52 23.36
N LEU A 71 -8.65 -7.19 24.65
CA LEU A 71 -8.28 -5.86 25.16
C LEU A 71 -6.78 -5.57 25.00
N VAL A 72 -5.93 -6.55 25.33
CA VAL A 72 -4.46 -6.43 25.16
C VAL A 72 -4.08 -6.25 23.69
N LEU A 73 -4.71 -6.97 22.76
CA LEU A 73 -4.45 -6.84 21.33
C LEU A 73 -4.89 -5.48 20.78
N VAL A 74 -6.05 -4.97 21.19
CA VAL A 74 -6.54 -3.65 20.78
C VAL A 74 -5.64 -2.54 21.32
N VAL A 75 -5.26 -2.61 22.60
CA VAL A 75 -4.33 -1.65 23.21
C VAL A 75 -2.95 -1.74 22.54
N GLY A 76 -2.46 -2.95 22.26
CA GLY A 76 -1.21 -3.17 21.54
C GLY A 76 -1.22 -2.57 20.12
N ALA A 77 -2.32 -2.73 19.37
CA ALA A 77 -2.50 -2.12 18.07
C ALA A 77 -2.50 -0.59 18.15
N LEU A 78 -3.18 0.00 19.15
CA LEU A 78 -3.18 1.46 19.37
C LEU A 78 -1.79 2.00 19.74
N VAL A 79 -1.05 1.32 20.63
CA VAL A 79 0.33 1.71 20.98
C VAL A 79 1.23 1.62 19.75
N SER A 80 1.10 0.54 18.97
CA SER A 80 1.85 0.36 17.73
C SER A 80 1.52 1.45 16.70
N LEU A 81 0.27 1.89 16.61
CA LEU A 81 -0.16 3.02 15.78
C LEU A 81 0.49 4.34 16.22
N PHE A 82 0.50 4.65 17.53
CA PHE A 82 1.16 5.85 18.05
C PHE A 82 2.67 5.82 17.80
N ALA A 83 3.32 4.67 17.98
CA ALA A 83 4.73 4.49 17.67
C ALA A 83 5.03 4.70 16.17
N LEU A 84 4.15 4.21 15.29
CA LEU A 84 4.23 4.43 13.84
C LEU A 84 4.12 5.93 13.49
N LEU A 85 3.18 6.64 14.11
CA LEU A 85 3.00 8.08 13.90
C LEU A 85 4.24 8.88 14.34
N ALA A 86 4.87 8.50 15.45
CA ALA A 86 6.09 9.14 15.94
C ALA A 86 7.30 8.87 15.04
N MET A 87 7.43 7.66 14.48
CA MET A 87 8.57 7.23 13.64
C MET A 87 8.34 7.40 12.13
N ARG A 88 7.26 8.10 11.74
CA ARG A 88 6.88 8.41 10.35
C ARG A 88 8.02 8.93 9.47
N HIS A 89 8.96 9.66 10.04
CA HIS A 89 10.01 10.37 9.29
C HIS A 89 11.23 9.50 8.94
N GLN A 90 11.36 8.28 9.50
CA GLN A 90 12.51 7.41 9.28
C GLN A 90 12.18 6.27 8.32
N THR A 91 12.50 6.47 7.04
CA THR A 91 12.62 5.37 6.07
C THR A 91 14.03 4.78 6.20
N PRO A 92 14.22 3.44 6.31
CA PRO A 92 13.28 2.34 6.04
C PRO A 92 12.60 1.70 7.27
N ALA A 93 12.93 2.11 8.50
CA ALA A 93 12.43 1.47 9.73
C ALA A 93 10.89 1.47 9.85
N ASN A 94 10.22 2.49 9.31
CA ASN A 94 8.76 2.62 9.31
C ASN A 94 8.02 1.41 8.69
N TYR A 95 8.62 0.72 7.71
CA TYR A 95 7.99 -0.47 7.11
C TYR A 95 7.90 -1.66 8.06
N TYR A 96 8.89 -1.83 8.94
CA TYR A 96 8.89 -2.90 9.94
C TYR A 96 7.85 -2.63 11.03
N LEU A 97 7.74 -1.37 11.49
CA LEU A 97 6.70 -0.98 12.44
C LEU A 97 5.30 -1.16 11.83
N LEU A 98 5.14 -0.85 10.55
CA LEU A 98 3.89 -1.04 9.82
C LEU A 98 3.51 -2.53 9.74
N ALA A 99 4.46 -3.41 9.47
CA ALA A 99 4.21 -4.86 9.44
C ALA A 99 3.81 -5.40 10.82
N THR A 100 4.49 -4.96 11.89
CA THR A 100 4.12 -5.32 13.27
C THR A 100 2.73 -4.79 13.64
N PHE A 101 2.40 -3.56 13.25
CA PHE A 101 1.07 -2.99 13.43
C PHE A 101 0.01 -3.84 12.73
N THR A 102 0.21 -4.20 11.45
CA THR A 102 -0.72 -5.06 10.70
C THR A 102 -0.87 -6.44 11.33
N PHE A 103 0.19 -7.00 11.89
CA PHE A 103 0.11 -8.29 12.57
C PHE A 103 -0.78 -8.21 13.83
N LEU A 104 -0.55 -7.18 14.66
CA LEU A 104 -1.38 -6.90 15.84
C LEU A 104 -2.85 -6.61 15.46
N GLU A 105 -3.05 -5.82 14.42
CA GLU A 105 -4.37 -5.51 13.88
C GLU A 105 -5.06 -6.78 13.36
N GLY A 106 -4.38 -7.61 12.58
CA GLY A 106 -4.92 -8.86 12.06
C GLY A 106 -5.34 -9.84 13.16
N LEU A 107 -4.55 -9.94 14.24
CA LEU A 107 -4.93 -10.72 15.43
C LEU A 107 -6.15 -10.13 16.14
N SER A 108 -6.19 -8.81 16.30
CA SER A 108 -7.33 -8.11 16.90
C SER A 108 -8.61 -8.31 16.10
N VAL A 109 -8.56 -8.14 14.78
CA VAL A 109 -9.69 -8.38 13.87
C VAL A 109 -10.11 -9.85 13.91
N GLY A 110 -9.16 -10.80 13.96
CA GLY A 110 -9.45 -12.23 14.11
C GLY A 110 -10.28 -12.53 15.36
N VAL A 111 -9.91 -11.94 16.50
CA VAL A 111 -10.67 -12.04 17.76
C VAL A 111 -12.07 -11.44 17.62
N VAL A 112 -12.19 -10.23 17.08
CA VAL A 112 -13.50 -9.57 16.89
C VAL A 112 -14.42 -10.39 16.00
N VAL A 113 -13.88 -10.94 14.91
CA VAL A 113 -14.63 -11.73 13.94
C VAL A 113 -15.18 -13.03 14.53
N THR A 114 -14.54 -13.62 15.55
CA THR A 114 -15.09 -14.81 16.23
C THR A 114 -16.41 -14.56 16.96
N HIS A 115 -16.77 -13.29 17.24
CA HIS A 115 -18.06 -12.92 17.81
C HIS A 115 -19.19 -12.76 16.78
N TYR A 116 -18.87 -12.80 15.48
CA TYR A 116 -19.84 -12.65 14.39
C TYR A 116 -20.04 -13.96 13.64
N ASP A 117 -21.21 -14.09 13.00
CA ASP A 117 -21.51 -15.26 12.18
C ASP A 117 -20.60 -15.37 10.95
N LEU A 118 -20.12 -16.59 10.73
CA LEU A 118 -19.20 -16.96 9.65
C LEU A 118 -19.73 -16.51 8.27
N ASP A 119 -21.02 -16.74 8.00
CA ASP A 119 -21.68 -16.38 6.73
C ASP A 119 -21.72 -14.87 6.48
N LEU A 120 -21.93 -14.09 7.53
CA LEU A 120 -21.96 -12.63 7.47
C LEU A 120 -20.56 -12.09 7.19
N VAL A 121 -19.57 -12.62 7.89
CA VAL A 121 -18.18 -12.18 7.76
C VAL A 121 -17.66 -12.51 6.38
N VAL A 122 -17.81 -13.74 5.89
CA VAL A 122 -17.31 -14.15 4.56
C VAL A 122 -17.94 -13.32 3.45
N LYS A 123 -19.24 -12.99 3.52
CA LYS A 123 -19.91 -12.12 2.54
C LYS A 123 -19.33 -10.71 2.53
N ALA A 124 -19.22 -10.07 3.70
CA ALA A 124 -18.63 -8.74 3.83
C ALA A 124 -17.17 -8.73 3.35
N PHE A 125 -16.47 -9.82 3.62
CA PHE A 125 -15.09 -10.04 3.26
C PHE A 125 -14.87 -10.06 1.74
N VAL A 126 -15.69 -10.83 1.01
CA VAL A 126 -15.66 -10.92 -0.46
C VAL A 126 -15.90 -9.56 -1.12
N ILE A 127 -16.90 -8.82 -0.64
CA ILE A 127 -17.23 -7.49 -1.18
C ILE A 127 -16.07 -6.51 -0.96
N THR A 128 -15.52 -6.47 0.26
CA THR A 128 -14.44 -5.55 0.62
C THR A 128 -13.18 -5.81 -0.21
N THR A 129 -12.82 -7.09 -0.39
CA THR A 129 -11.67 -7.47 -1.22
C THR A 129 -11.90 -7.16 -2.69
N GLY A 130 -13.11 -7.41 -3.20
CA GLY A 130 -13.48 -7.03 -4.56
C GLY A 130 -13.33 -5.54 -4.81
N VAL A 131 -13.87 -4.70 -3.90
CA VAL A 131 -13.74 -3.24 -3.97
C VAL A 131 -12.28 -2.81 -3.87
N PHE A 132 -11.51 -3.38 -2.94
CA PHE A 132 -10.10 -3.02 -2.77
C PHE A 132 -9.25 -3.40 -3.99
N LEU A 133 -9.43 -4.60 -4.54
CA LEU A 133 -8.76 -5.04 -5.76
C LEU A 133 -9.18 -4.19 -6.96
N ALA A 134 -10.46 -3.84 -7.08
CA ALA A 134 -10.93 -2.94 -8.12
C ALA A 134 -10.29 -1.56 -8.00
N LEU A 135 -10.17 -1.01 -6.79
CA LEU A 135 -9.53 0.27 -6.52
C LEU A 135 -8.02 0.23 -6.78
N THR A 136 -7.34 -0.85 -6.36
CA THR A 136 -5.92 -1.08 -6.64
C THR A 136 -5.68 -1.22 -8.13
N ALA A 137 -6.51 -2.00 -8.84
CA ALA A 137 -6.41 -2.13 -10.30
C ALA A 137 -6.69 -0.79 -11.01
N TYR A 138 -7.74 -0.06 -10.60
CA TYR A 138 -8.07 1.26 -11.14
C TYR A 138 -6.94 2.27 -10.91
N THR A 139 -6.36 2.32 -9.71
CA THR A 139 -5.24 3.23 -9.39
C THR A 139 -3.93 2.83 -10.06
N MET A 140 -3.73 1.53 -10.37
CA MET A 140 -2.57 1.07 -11.15
C MET A 140 -2.77 1.34 -12.64
N GLN A 141 -3.91 0.97 -13.23
CA GLN A 141 -4.22 1.20 -14.64
C GLN A 141 -4.25 2.69 -14.98
N SER A 142 -4.88 3.52 -14.15
CA SER A 142 -4.89 4.98 -14.29
C SER A 142 -3.49 5.60 -14.37
N LYS A 143 -2.47 4.95 -13.79
CA LYS A 143 -1.09 5.44 -13.82
C LYS A 143 -0.27 4.88 -14.98
N TYR A 144 -0.61 3.71 -15.50
CA TYR A 144 0.09 3.14 -16.66
C TYR A 144 -0.25 3.89 -17.96
N ASP A 145 -1.45 4.48 -18.08
CA ASP A 145 -1.89 5.13 -19.32
C ASP A 145 -1.39 6.57 -19.58
N PHE A 146 -0.61 7.17 -18.68
CA PHE A 146 -0.01 8.50 -18.93
C PHE A 146 1.46 8.49 -19.35
N SER A 147 2.11 7.31 -19.44
CA SER A 147 3.51 7.22 -19.88
C SER A 147 3.66 7.10 -21.41
N THR A 148 2.59 6.74 -22.13
CA THR A 148 2.72 6.24 -23.51
C THR A 148 2.36 7.28 -24.58
N TRP A 149 1.66 8.37 -24.23
CA TRP A 149 1.20 9.37 -25.22
C TRP A 149 2.03 10.66 -25.28
N GLY A 150 2.82 10.98 -24.25
CA GLY A 150 3.74 12.13 -24.27
C GLY A 150 5.04 11.89 -25.06
N ALA A 151 5.49 10.63 -25.13
CA ALA A 151 6.74 10.28 -25.80
C ALA A 151 6.59 10.09 -27.32
N ARG A 152 5.38 9.79 -27.84
CA ARG A 152 5.16 9.55 -29.27
C ARG A 152 4.90 10.82 -30.09
N SER A 153 4.43 11.91 -29.47
CA SER A 153 4.14 13.16 -30.18
C SER A 153 5.40 13.98 -30.53
N VAL A 154 6.47 13.87 -29.74
CA VAL A 154 7.71 14.62 -30.00
C VAL A 154 8.51 14.07 -31.18
N TYR A 155 8.43 12.77 -31.48
CA TYR A 155 9.12 12.17 -32.64
C TYR A 155 8.42 12.40 -33.98
N THR A 156 7.17 12.86 -34.02
CA THR A 156 6.42 13.04 -35.28
C THR A 156 6.47 14.46 -35.85
N ILE A 157 7.11 15.43 -35.17
CA ILE A 157 7.20 16.84 -35.62
C ILE A 157 8.59 17.16 -36.22
N SER A 158 9.49 16.17 -36.28
CA SER A 158 10.85 16.35 -36.81
C SER A 158 11.15 15.56 -38.09
N ILE A 159 10.12 15.25 -38.90
CA ILE A 159 10.26 14.66 -40.25
C ILE A 159 9.56 15.57 -41.25
#